data_AF-A0A2A4KMB9-F1
#
_entry.id   AF-A0A2A4KMB9-F1
#
_cell.length_a   1.000
_cell.length_b   1.000
_cell.length_c   1.000
_cell.angle_alpha   90.00
_cell.angle_beta   90.00
_cell.angle_gamma   90.00
#
_symmetry.space_group_name_H-M   'P 1'
#
loop_
_entity.id
_entity.type
_entity.pdbx_description
1 polymer ?
#
loop_
_entity_poly.entity_id
_entity_poly.type
_entity_poly.pdbx_seq_one_letter_code
_entity_poly.pdbx_strand_id
1 'polypeptide(L)'
;MGTADPQARLTDRAGRCTRPARAAAARAGALSCPPALAPTARLTRPSTKDERRSVDPAPDIAPRPSTDTAPDPLGELRRELDAIDAILLDALLLRFRCIHRIGAAKGSHSIPVMQPQRVRSVLRRATKFAEEHRLNPTALQDVFAVLITEACRQEESVDRSADPDLARASSWDRVEEIVREIQDRAHSAHR
;
A
#
# COMPACT_ATOMS: atom_id res chain seq x y z
N MET A 1 36.33 -38.23 -16.47
CA MET A 1 35.19 -39.17 -16.51
C MET A 1 34.82 -39.51 -15.06
N GLY A 2 33.61 -39.17 -14.62
CA GLY A 2 33.09 -39.51 -13.29
C GLY A 2 32.43 -38.34 -12.55
N THR A 3 31.27 -37.87 -13.01
CA THR A 3 30.39 -36.94 -12.28
C THR A 3 29.48 -37.74 -11.35
N ALA A 4 29.48 -37.43 -10.05
CA ALA A 4 28.57 -38.02 -9.06
C ALA A 4 27.22 -37.26 -9.04
N ASP A 5 26.13 -38.02 -9.09
CA ASP A 5 24.73 -37.61 -9.20
C ASP A 5 24.15 -37.15 -7.84
N PRO A 6 23.52 -35.96 -7.70
CA PRO A 6 23.05 -35.43 -6.41
C PRO A 6 21.59 -35.78 -6.06
N GLN A 7 20.97 -36.80 -6.68
CA GLN A 7 19.57 -37.19 -6.39
C GLN A 7 19.41 -38.54 -5.65
N ALA A 8 20.21 -38.80 -4.61
CA ALA A 8 19.99 -39.97 -3.74
C ALA A 8 18.91 -39.67 -2.67
N ARG A 9 17.64 -39.92 -3.00
CA ARG A 9 16.53 -39.98 -2.04
C ARG A 9 16.57 -41.31 -1.29
N LEU A 10 16.67 -41.27 0.04
CA LEU A 10 16.55 -42.44 0.91
C LEU A 10 15.09 -42.93 0.93
N THR A 11 14.84 -44.10 0.35
CA THR A 11 13.59 -44.86 0.46
C THR A 11 13.86 -46.16 1.20
N ASP A 12 12.92 -46.59 2.06
CA ASP A 12 13.03 -47.86 2.80
C ASP A 12 12.56 -49.05 1.95
N ARG A 13 13.12 -50.23 2.27
CA ARG A 13 13.14 -51.50 1.54
C ARG A 13 11.76 -52.16 1.33
N ALA A 14 10.67 -51.55 1.80
CA ALA A 14 9.30 -52.00 1.58
C ALA A 14 8.38 -50.99 0.85
N GLY A 15 8.92 -49.88 0.33
CA GLY A 15 8.20 -49.01 -0.62
C GLY A 15 6.93 -48.31 -0.10
N ARG A 16 6.77 -48.15 1.22
CA ARG A 16 5.69 -47.43 1.94
C ARG A 16 6.26 -47.00 3.31
N CYS A 17 5.83 -45.98 4.05
CA CYS A 17 4.89 -44.87 4.02
C CYS A 17 5.46 -43.87 5.08
N THR A 18 5.04 -42.62 5.24
CA THR A 18 3.92 -42.27 6.13
C THR A 18 3.88 -40.75 6.30
N ARG A 19 2.68 -40.16 6.11
CA ARG A 19 2.37 -38.79 6.55
C ARG A 19 2.09 -38.83 8.05
N PRO A 20 2.61 -37.90 8.87
CA PRO A 20 1.98 -37.63 10.14
C PRO A 20 0.71 -36.79 9.94
N ALA A 21 -0.27 -37.10 10.79
CA ALA A 21 -1.67 -36.72 10.71
C ALA A 21 -1.96 -35.28 11.17
N ARG A 22 -3.14 -34.80 10.74
CA ARG A 22 -3.80 -33.56 11.18
C ARG A 22 -4.13 -33.59 12.68
N ALA A 23 -3.95 -32.45 13.33
CA ALA A 23 -4.74 -31.97 14.47
C ALA A 23 -4.86 -30.44 14.30
N ALA A 24 -5.84 -29.70 14.79
CA ALA A 24 -7.22 -29.87 15.24
C ALA A 24 -7.75 -28.42 15.30
N ALA A 25 -9.04 -28.23 15.04
CA ALA A 25 -9.68 -26.91 15.02
C ALA A 25 -9.69 -26.23 16.40
N ALA A 26 -9.53 -24.90 16.43
CA ALA A 26 -10.01 -24.06 17.51
C ALA A 26 -10.71 -22.83 16.92
N ARG A 27 -11.96 -22.65 17.38
CA ARG A 27 -12.91 -21.60 17.00
C ARG A 27 -12.68 -20.33 17.82
N ALA A 28 -13.18 -19.23 17.26
CA ALA A 28 -13.83 -18.10 17.91
C ALA A 28 -13.02 -17.26 18.93
N GLY A 29 -12.75 -16.02 18.54
CA GLY A 29 -12.34 -14.93 19.41
C GLY A 29 -12.73 -13.60 18.77
N ALA A 30 -14.03 -13.34 18.65
CA ALA A 30 -14.55 -12.03 18.33
C ALA A 30 -14.24 -11.08 19.49
N LEU A 31 -13.44 -10.05 19.24
CA LEU A 31 -13.27 -8.89 20.11
C LEU A 31 -13.78 -7.70 19.30
N SER A 32 -15.08 -7.44 19.38
CA SER A 32 -15.69 -6.41 20.23
C SER A 32 -15.35 -5.00 19.75
N CYS A 33 -16.27 -4.45 18.94
CA CYS A 33 -16.35 -3.03 18.65
C CYS A 33 -16.52 -2.22 19.95
N PRO A 34 -15.84 -1.07 20.12
CA PRO A 34 -16.14 -0.15 21.19
C PRO A 34 -17.50 0.55 20.97
N PRO A 35 -18.24 0.88 22.04
CA PRO A 35 -19.57 1.47 21.92
C PRO A 35 -19.54 2.94 21.47
N ALA A 36 -20.61 3.27 20.75
CA ALA A 36 -20.94 4.58 20.21
C ALA A 36 -20.80 5.72 21.23
N LEU A 37 -20.15 6.79 20.80
CA LEU A 37 -20.12 8.08 21.48
C LEU A 37 -21.55 8.63 21.59
N ALA A 38 -22.01 8.80 22.84
CA ALA A 38 -23.25 9.49 23.14
C ALA A 38 -23.14 11.01 22.84
N PRO A 39 -24.23 11.67 22.45
CA PRO A 39 -24.23 13.08 22.09
C PRO A 39 -24.25 13.95 23.35
N THR A 40 -23.18 14.72 23.59
CA THR A 40 -23.15 15.70 24.67
C THR A 40 -23.71 17.05 24.22
N ALA A 41 -24.63 17.54 25.04
CA ALA A 41 -24.91 18.95 25.32
C ALA A 41 -25.69 19.77 24.27
N ARG A 42 -27.02 19.67 24.44
CA ARG A 42 -28.01 20.75 24.31
C ARG A 42 -27.42 22.12 24.72
N LEU A 43 -27.17 22.98 23.74
CA LEU A 43 -26.95 24.41 23.97
C LEU A 43 -28.31 25.11 23.98
N THR A 44 -28.70 25.55 25.17
CA THR A 44 -29.86 26.40 25.43
C THR A 44 -29.63 27.79 24.85
N ARG A 45 -30.58 28.25 24.03
CA ARG A 45 -30.71 29.65 23.58
C ARG A 45 -30.93 30.59 24.77
N PRO A 46 -30.29 31.77 24.81
CA PRO A 46 -30.90 32.93 25.42
C PRO A 46 -31.63 33.74 24.35
N SER A 47 -32.91 33.97 24.59
CA SER A 47 -33.76 34.91 23.87
C SER A 47 -33.48 36.32 24.38
N THR A 48 -33.15 37.25 23.49
CA THR A 48 -33.49 38.66 23.68
C THR A 48 -34.22 39.16 22.45
N LYS A 49 -35.31 39.85 22.73
CA LYS A 49 -36.39 40.28 21.87
C LYS A 49 -36.08 41.68 21.31
N ASP A 50 -36.69 41.95 20.15
CA ASP A 50 -36.90 43.26 19.52
C ASP A 50 -35.66 43.96 18.93
N GLU A 51 -35.63 44.11 17.60
CA GLU A 51 -35.93 45.40 16.99
C GLU A 51 -36.12 45.27 15.46
N ARG A 52 -37.22 45.87 14.99
CA ARG A 52 -37.57 46.06 13.57
C ARG A 52 -36.47 46.83 12.84
N ARG A 53 -35.98 46.31 11.72
CA ARG A 53 -35.50 47.16 10.62
C ARG A 53 -35.50 46.42 9.26
N SER A 54 -36.29 46.99 8.35
CA SER A 54 -36.13 47.00 6.90
C SER A 54 -36.04 45.68 6.14
N VAL A 55 -37.14 45.39 5.45
CA VAL A 55 -37.20 44.54 4.26
C VAL A 55 -36.49 45.27 3.12
N ASP A 56 -35.31 44.78 2.73
CA ASP A 56 -34.76 44.97 1.39
C ASP A 56 -34.85 43.60 0.68
N PRO A 57 -35.46 43.48 -0.51
CA PRO A 57 -35.42 42.23 -1.25
C PRO A 57 -34.05 42.11 -1.93
N ALA A 58 -33.12 41.40 -1.30
CA ALA A 58 -31.92 40.95 -1.98
C ALA A 58 -32.33 39.97 -3.10
N PRO A 59 -31.75 40.03 -4.32
CA PRO A 59 -31.88 38.94 -5.26
C PRO A 59 -31.16 37.72 -4.67
N ASP A 60 -31.94 36.83 -4.08
CA ASP A 60 -31.50 35.51 -3.64
C ASP A 60 -31.17 34.68 -4.88
N ILE A 61 -29.94 34.85 -5.38
CA ILE A 61 -29.27 33.82 -6.16
C ILE A 61 -28.17 33.27 -5.27
N ALA A 62 -28.57 32.62 -4.16
CA ALA A 62 -27.76 31.51 -3.67
C ALA A 62 -27.52 30.55 -4.85
N PRO A 63 -26.28 30.10 -5.10
CA PRO A 63 -26.07 29.02 -6.04
C PRO A 63 -26.84 27.82 -5.50
N ARG A 64 -28.01 27.56 -6.09
CA ARG A 64 -28.74 26.32 -5.86
C ARG A 64 -27.75 25.21 -6.18
N PRO A 65 -27.46 24.25 -5.28
CA PRO A 65 -26.75 23.07 -5.70
C PRO A 65 -27.67 22.40 -6.71
N SER A 66 -27.41 22.64 -7.99
CA SER A 66 -28.05 21.96 -9.10
C SER A 66 -27.55 20.52 -9.07
N THR A 67 -28.06 19.73 -8.14
CA THR A 67 -27.94 18.29 -8.10
C THR A 67 -28.95 17.71 -9.07
N ASP A 68 -28.73 18.01 -10.34
CA ASP A 68 -29.07 17.10 -11.42
C ASP A 68 -27.78 16.85 -12.21
N THR A 69 -26.72 16.52 -11.47
CA THR A 69 -25.53 15.93 -12.07
C THR A 69 -25.89 14.48 -12.28
N ALA A 70 -26.25 14.12 -13.52
CA ALA A 70 -26.32 12.73 -13.94
C ALA A 70 -25.10 11.97 -13.39
N PRO A 71 -25.25 10.70 -12.96
CA PRO A 71 -24.14 9.94 -12.40
C PRO A 71 -22.94 10.04 -13.34
N ASP A 72 -21.80 10.49 -12.80
CA ASP A 72 -20.52 10.47 -13.49
C ASP A 72 -19.87 9.10 -13.21
N PRO A 73 -20.05 8.11 -14.10
CA PRO A 73 -19.54 6.76 -13.86
C PRO A 73 -18.00 6.75 -13.73
N LEU A 74 -17.30 7.70 -14.35
CA LEU A 74 -15.85 7.80 -14.22
C LEU A 74 -15.46 8.39 -12.86
N GLY A 75 -16.19 9.39 -12.38
CA GLY A 75 -15.99 9.97 -11.05
C GLY A 75 -16.22 8.99 -9.91
N GLU A 76 -17.16 8.05 -10.05
CA GLU A 76 -17.37 6.97 -9.08
C GLU A 76 -16.21 5.96 -9.07
N LEU A 77 -15.80 5.46 -10.24
CA LEU A 77 -14.68 4.52 -10.35
C LEU A 77 -13.34 5.12 -9.90
N ARG A 78 -13.12 6.42 -10.13
CA ARG A 78 -11.91 7.11 -9.64
C ARG A 78 -11.88 7.20 -8.12
N ARG A 79 -13.01 7.48 -7.48
CA ARG A 79 -13.10 7.47 -6.01
C ARG A 79 -12.87 6.08 -5.42
N GLU A 80 -13.33 5.04 -6.10
CA GLU A 80 -13.03 3.66 -5.72
C GLU A 80 -11.52 3.38 -5.83
N LEU A 81 -10.88 3.83 -6.93
CA LEU A 81 -9.44 3.70 -7.11
C LEU A 81 -8.65 4.45 -6.03
N ASP A 82 -9.03 5.69 -5.72
CA ASP A 82 -8.40 6.50 -4.66
C ASP A 82 -8.48 5.79 -3.28
N ALA A 83 -9.59 5.11 -3.00
CA ALA A 83 -9.76 4.33 -1.78
C ALA A 83 -8.85 3.09 -1.75
N ILE A 84 -8.66 2.42 -2.88
CA ILE A 84 -7.71 1.31 -3.03
C ILE A 84 -6.27 1.82 -2.85
N ASP A 85 -5.94 2.97 -3.43
CA ASP A 85 -4.62 3.58 -3.32
C ASP A 85 -4.27 3.96 -1.88
N ALA A 86 -5.24 4.44 -1.10
CA ALA A 86 -5.06 4.68 0.33
C ALA A 86 -4.65 3.39 1.08
N ILE A 87 -5.31 2.27 0.79
CA ILE A 87 -4.97 0.96 1.38
C ILE A 87 -3.56 0.52 0.94
N LEU A 88 -3.19 0.77 -0.31
CA LEU A 88 -1.87 0.46 -0.83
C LEU A 88 -0.78 1.28 -0.09
N LEU A 89 -1.01 2.57 0.13
CA LEU A 89 -0.10 3.45 0.87
C LEU A 89 0.08 2.98 2.33
N ASP A 90 -0.99 2.58 3.00
CA ASP A 90 -0.93 2.02 4.34
C ASP A 90 -0.13 0.70 4.38
N ALA A 91 -0.32 -0.18 3.39
CA ALA A 91 0.45 -1.41 3.26
C ALA A 91 1.95 -1.13 3.03
N LEU A 92 2.28 -0.12 2.24
CA LEU A 92 3.66 0.33 2.02
C LEU A 92 4.28 0.88 3.30
N LEU A 93 3.55 1.69 4.08
CA LEU A 93 4.00 2.18 5.38
C LEU A 93 4.35 1.01 6.32
N LEU A 94 3.48 0.02 6.43
CA LEU A 94 3.72 -1.18 7.24
C LEU A 94 4.94 -1.96 6.73
N ARG A 95 5.10 -2.07 5.41
CA ARG A 95 6.26 -2.73 4.79
C ARG A 95 7.56 -2.02 5.16
N PHE A 96 7.63 -0.70 5.06
CA PHE A 96 8.84 0.06 5.36
C PHE A 96 9.18 0.06 6.86
N ARG A 97 8.18 0.12 7.74
CA ARG A 97 8.39 -0.10 9.19
C ARG A 97 9.01 -1.47 9.48
N CYS A 98 8.56 -2.51 8.77
CA CYS A 98 9.16 -3.85 8.88
C CYS A 98 10.61 -3.86 8.38
N ILE A 99 10.90 -3.19 7.26
CA ILE A 99 12.26 -3.05 6.72
C ILE A 99 13.19 -2.36 7.71
N HIS A 100 12.76 -1.29 8.38
CA HIS A 100 13.58 -0.61 9.40
C HIS A 100 13.96 -1.56 10.54
N ARG A 101 13.02 -2.39 11.00
CA ARG A 101 13.27 -3.41 12.03
C ARG A 101 14.22 -4.50 11.52
N ILE A 102 14.09 -4.90 10.26
CA ILE A 102 15.01 -5.84 9.61
C ILE A 102 16.42 -5.23 9.51
N GLY A 103 16.54 -3.95 9.12
CA GLY A 103 17.81 -3.22 9.06
C GLY A 103 18.51 -3.22 10.42
N ALA A 104 17.82 -2.82 11.49
CA ALA A 104 18.38 -2.83 12.85
C ALA A 104 18.82 -4.25 13.29
N ALA A 105 18.02 -5.27 12.96
CA ALA A 105 18.35 -6.66 13.25
C ALA A 105 19.57 -7.14 12.44
N LYS A 106 19.68 -6.77 11.16
CA LYS A 106 20.82 -7.11 10.29
C LYS A 106 22.11 -6.42 10.77
N GLY A 107 22.04 -5.13 11.12
CA GLY A 107 23.16 -4.37 11.67
C GLY A 107 23.71 -4.99 12.96
N SER A 108 22.82 -5.45 13.85
CA SER A 108 23.22 -6.14 15.09
C SER A 108 23.93 -7.48 14.87
N HIS A 109 23.75 -8.12 13.72
CA HIS A 109 24.31 -9.45 13.40
C HIS A 109 25.33 -9.41 12.25
N SER A 110 25.77 -8.22 11.82
CA SER A 110 26.68 -8.02 10.68
C SER A 110 26.21 -8.72 9.39
N ILE A 111 24.89 -8.76 9.16
CA ILE A 111 24.30 -9.37 7.98
C ILE A 111 24.28 -8.35 6.83
N PRO A 112 24.76 -8.69 5.62
CA PRO A 112 24.70 -7.78 4.48
C PRO A 112 23.26 -7.37 4.11
N VAL A 113 23.09 -6.10 3.74
CA VAL A 113 21.82 -5.51 3.24
C VAL A 113 21.31 -6.29 2.03
N MET A 114 22.14 -6.42 0.99
CA MET A 114 21.80 -7.12 -0.24
C MET A 114 21.85 -8.64 -0.07
N GLN A 115 20.70 -9.28 -0.25
CA GLN A 115 20.53 -10.73 -0.19
C GLN A 115 19.86 -11.23 -1.50
N PRO A 116 20.64 -11.62 -2.53
CA PRO A 116 20.09 -11.91 -3.86
C PRO A 116 19.02 -13.02 -3.88
N GLN A 117 19.17 -14.03 -3.03
CA GLN A 117 18.18 -15.10 -2.92
C GLN A 117 16.85 -14.62 -2.33
N ARG A 118 16.89 -13.62 -1.44
CA ARG A 118 15.69 -12.99 -0.90
C ARG A 118 14.98 -12.19 -1.98
N VAL A 119 15.72 -11.39 -2.77
CA VAL A 119 15.18 -10.63 -3.91
C VAL A 119 14.51 -11.55 -4.92
N ARG A 120 15.19 -12.62 -5.36
CA ARG A 120 14.60 -13.64 -6.26
C ARG A 120 13.31 -14.23 -5.71
N SER A 121 13.27 -14.52 -4.41
CA SER A 121 12.08 -15.09 -3.76
C SER A 121 10.91 -14.10 -3.70
N VAL A 122 11.17 -12.80 -3.56
CA VAL A 122 10.14 -11.76 -3.60
C VAL A 122 9.58 -11.62 -5.02
N LEU A 123 10.46 -11.47 -6.01
CA LEU A 123 10.04 -11.33 -7.42
C LEU A 123 9.28 -12.57 -7.91
N ARG A 124 9.73 -13.79 -7.57
CA ARG A 124 9.00 -15.02 -7.92
C ARG A 124 7.58 -15.05 -7.35
N ARG A 125 7.38 -14.57 -6.11
CA ARG A 125 6.04 -14.48 -5.52
C ARG A 125 5.18 -13.45 -6.23
N ALA A 126 5.75 -12.30 -6.60
CA ALA A 126 5.05 -11.28 -7.37
C ALA A 126 4.63 -11.80 -8.76
N THR A 127 5.51 -12.52 -9.45
CA THR A 127 5.23 -13.16 -10.75
C THR A 127 4.10 -14.19 -10.64
N LYS A 128 4.16 -15.08 -9.64
CA LYS A 128 3.09 -16.07 -9.41
C LYS A 128 1.75 -15.38 -9.12
N PHE A 129 1.75 -14.33 -8.31
CA PHE A 129 0.55 -13.53 -8.04
C PHE A 129 0.00 -12.88 -9.32
N ALA A 130 0.87 -12.33 -10.18
CA ALA A 130 0.43 -11.76 -11.45
C ALA A 130 -0.26 -12.80 -12.33
N GLU A 131 0.36 -13.97 -12.49
CA GLU A 131 -0.15 -15.07 -13.30
C GLU A 131 -1.52 -15.57 -12.79
N GLU A 132 -1.66 -15.76 -11.48
CA GLU A 132 -2.91 -16.21 -10.85
C GLU A 132 -4.07 -15.22 -11.01
N HIS A 133 -3.76 -13.92 -11.05
CA HIS A 133 -4.74 -12.84 -11.14
C HIS A 133 -4.88 -12.21 -12.54
N ARG A 134 -4.27 -12.82 -13.58
CA ARG A 134 -4.25 -12.30 -14.96
C ARG A 134 -3.73 -10.85 -15.07
N LEU A 135 -2.75 -10.49 -14.25
CA LEU A 135 -2.02 -9.23 -14.32
C LEU A 135 -0.74 -9.39 -15.15
N ASN A 136 -0.16 -8.28 -15.62
CA ASN A 136 1.13 -8.31 -16.30
C ASN A 136 2.26 -8.63 -15.31
N PRO A 137 2.99 -9.76 -15.45
CA PRO A 137 4.03 -10.14 -14.50
C PRO A 137 5.21 -9.17 -14.48
N THR A 138 5.59 -8.62 -15.63
CA THR A 138 6.68 -7.64 -15.74
C THR A 138 6.34 -6.36 -14.99
N ALA A 139 5.09 -5.89 -15.09
CA ALA A 139 4.65 -4.70 -14.37
C ALA A 139 4.77 -4.86 -12.84
N LEU A 140 4.36 -6.02 -12.29
CA LEU A 140 4.55 -6.27 -10.85
C LEU A 140 6.03 -6.44 -10.47
N GLN A 141 6.84 -7.05 -11.33
CA GLN A 141 8.29 -7.13 -11.10
C GLN A 141 8.91 -5.73 -10.99
N ASP A 142 8.53 -4.80 -11.87
CA ASP A 142 9.03 -3.43 -11.87
C ASP A 142 8.61 -2.67 -10.59
N VAL A 143 7.34 -2.80 -10.18
CA VAL A 143 6.86 -2.25 -8.90
C VAL A 143 7.68 -2.80 -7.73
N PHE A 144 7.87 -4.12 -7.66
CA PHE A 144 8.65 -4.72 -6.59
C PHE A 144 10.14 -4.39 -6.67
N ALA A 145 10.69 -4.17 -7.86
CA ALA A 145 12.08 -3.74 -8.04
C ALA A 145 12.29 -2.36 -7.40
N VAL A 146 11.41 -1.39 -7.67
CA VAL A 146 11.44 -0.07 -7.02
C VAL A 146 11.35 -0.21 -5.50
N LEU A 147 10.40 -1.01 -5.01
CA LEU A 147 10.21 -1.23 -3.58
C LEU A 147 11.37 -1.96 -2.89
N ILE A 148 12.13 -2.78 -3.61
CA ILE A 148 13.31 -3.49 -3.10
C ILE A 148 14.51 -2.54 -3.07
N THR A 149 14.73 -1.75 -4.13
CA THR A 149 15.78 -0.74 -4.19
C THR A 149 15.64 0.25 -3.03
N GLU A 150 14.41 0.73 -2.80
CA GLU A 150 14.14 1.63 -1.67
C GLU A 150 14.37 0.96 -0.31
N ALA A 151 14.01 -0.33 -0.18
CA ALA A 151 14.26 -1.07 1.04
C ALA A 151 15.76 -1.16 1.36
N CYS A 152 16.61 -1.42 0.37
CA CYS A 152 18.05 -1.46 0.55
C CYS A 152 18.58 -0.10 1.03
N ARG A 153 18.14 1.00 0.42
CA ARG A 153 18.52 2.36 0.83
C ARG A 153 18.13 2.65 2.29
N GLN A 154 16.92 2.25 2.70
CA GLN A 154 16.47 2.44 4.09
C GLN A 154 17.25 1.58 5.08
N GLU A 155 17.64 0.35 4.70
CA GLU A 155 18.50 -0.47 5.57
C GLU A 155 19.88 0.18 5.76
N GLU A 156 20.44 0.83 4.73
CA GLU A 156 21.72 1.57 4.80
C GLU A 156 21.63 2.86 5.62
N SER A 157 20.47 3.53 5.66
CA SER A 157 20.27 4.76 6.44
C SER A 157 19.94 4.49 7.91
N VAL A 158 19.49 3.28 8.28
CA VAL A 158 19.38 2.88 9.69
C VAL A 158 20.75 2.83 10.36
N ASP A 159 21.79 2.45 9.61
CA ASP A 159 23.19 2.49 10.09
C ASP A 159 23.77 3.92 10.08
N ARG A 160 23.14 4.86 9.37
CA ARG A 160 23.60 6.24 9.14
C ARG A 160 22.48 7.20 9.50
N SER A 161 22.32 7.49 10.79
CA SER A 161 21.26 8.36 11.36
C SER A 161 20.79 9.47 10.41
N ALA A 162 19.56 9.31 9.90
CA ALA A 162 18.78 10.19 9.02
C ALA A 162 19.52 10.78 7.79
N ASP A 163 19.16 10.29 6.60
CA ASP A 163 19.64 10.84 5.33
C ASP A 163 18.96 12.20 5.01
N PRO A 164 19.70 13.33 4.99
CA PRO A 164 19.15 14.66 4.74
C PRO A 164 18.76 14.90 3.27
N ASP A 165 19.10 14.01 2.33
CA ASP A 165 18.89 14.26 0.89
C ASP A 165 17.43 14.15 0.42
N LEU A 166 16.55 13.52 1.22
CA LEU A 166 15.10 13.51 0.95
C LEU A 166 14.46 14.91 1.06
N ALA A 167 15.15 15.89 1.64
CA ALA A 167 14.63 17.24 1.86
C ALA A 167 14.91 18.23 0.71
N ARG A 168 15.72 17.86 -0.30
CA ARG A 168 16.30 18.85 -1.25
C ARG A 168 15.56 19.07 -2.57
N ALA A 169 14.67 18.15 -2.97
CA ALA A 169 13.74 18.37 -4.08
C ALA A 169 12.33 18.51 -3.50
N SER A 170 11.56 19.52 -3.92
CA SER A 170 10.15 19.58 -3.52
C SER A 170 9.48 18.31 -4.01
N SER A 171 8.78 17.61 -3.11
CA SER A 171 8.01 16.41 -3.47
C SER A 171 7.06 16.66 -4.65
N TRP A 172 6.65 17.91 -4.87
CA TRP A 172 5.79 18.32 -5.98
C TRP A 172 6.52 18.44 -7.32
N ASP A 173 7.79 18.85 -7.35
CA ASP A 173 8.57 18.91 -8.60
C ASP A 173 8.74 17.51 -9.19
N ARG A 174 8.95 16.51 -8.33
CA ARG A 174 9.05 15.11 -8.75
C ARG A 174 7.71 14.56 -9.25
N VAL A 175 6.59 14.98 -8.70
CA VAL A 175 5.26 14.61 -9.20
C VAL A 175 5.08 15.12 -10.63
N GLU A 176 5.37 16.39 -10.88
CA GLU A 176 5.24 17.00 -12.22
C GLU A 176 6.16 16.35 -13.25
N GLU A 177 7.37 15.96 -12.84
CA GLU A 177 8.28 15.20 -13.69
C GLU A 177 7.71 13.83 -14.07
N ILE A 178 7.19 13.06 -13.09
CA ILE A 178 6.57 11.75 -13.33
C ILE A 178 5.36 11.88 -14.26
N VAL A 179 4.52 12.89 -14.04
CA VAL A 179 3.35 13.15 -14.91
C VAL A 179 3.80 13.36 -16.35
N ARG A 180 4.84 14.17 -16.56
CA ARG A 180 5.42 14.41 -17.88
C ARG A 180 5.96 13.11 -18.51
N GLU A 181 6.73 12.32 -17.76
CA GLU A 181 7.25 11.03 -18.23
C GLU A 181 6.14 10.04 -18.62
N ILE A 182 5.02 10.02 -17.89
CA ILE A 182 3.86 9.18 -18.21
C ILE A 182 3.21 9.66 -19.51
N GLN A 183 3.01 10.98 -19.65
CA GLN A 183 2.45 11.58 -20.86
C GLN A 183 3.32 11.29 -22.08
N ASP A 184 4.63 11.49 -22.01
CA ASP A 184 5.55 11.27 -23.13
C ASP A 184 5.55 9.82 -23.60
N ARG A 185 5.55 8.86 -22.67
CA ARG A 185 5.43 7.43 -22.99
C ARG A 185 4.11 7.10 -23.65
N ALA A 186 3.00 7.66 -23.16
CA ALA A 186 1.69 7.46 -23.75
C ALA A 186 1.65 8.01 -25.18
N HIS A 187 2.15 9.22 -25.43
CA HIS A 187 2.18 9.81 -26.78
C HIS A 187 3.13 9.09 -27.74
N SER A 188 4.23 8.53 -27.25
CA SER A 188 5.19 7.78 -28.07
C SER A 188 4.69 6.38 -28.44
N ALA A 189 3.81 5.79 -27.64
CA ALA A 189 3.21 4.48 -27.94
C ALA A 189 2.08 4.52 -28.99
N HIS A 190 1.55 5.71 -29.30
CA HIS A 190 0.45 5.90 -30.27
C HIS A 190 0.90 6.50 -31.62
N ARG A 191 2.21 6.68 -31.83
CA ARG A 191 2.81 7.09 -33.10
C ARG A 191 3.47 5.90 -33.79
#